data_AF-A0A2L2Z8N9-F1
#
_entry.id   AF-A0A2L2Z8N9-F1
#
_cell.length_a   1.000
_cell.length_b   1.000
_cell.length_c   1.000
_cell.angle_alpha   90.00
_cell.angle_beta   90.00
_cell.angle_gamma   90.00
#
_symmetry.space_group_name_H-M   'P 1'
#
loop_
_entity.id
_entity.type
_entity.pdbx_description
1 polymer ?
#
loop_
_entity_poly.entity_id
_entity_poly.type
_entity_poly.pdbx_seq_one_letter_code
_entity_poly.pdbx_strand_id
1 'polypeptide(L)'
;KAVLASWSSVFSSMFYHDTVENNSCIVDFPDVESKGLESFLEFVYTGEIGEVDEETALSMLFMSDEYQARSLTEMSSKFLTSVLS
;
A
#
# COMPACT_ATOMS: atom_id res chain seq x y z
N LYS A 1 -4.03 5.47 11.18
CA LYS A 1 -5.40 5.61 10.60
C LYS A 1 -5.51 6.83 9.67
N ALA A 2 -5.36 8.07 10.15
CA ALA A 2 -5.57 9.27 9.31
C ALA A 2 -4.70 9.35 8.03
N VAL A 3 -3.39 9.08 8.12
CA VAL A 3 -2.49 9.09 6.95
C VAL A 3 -2.93 8.05 5.91
N LEU A 4 -3.07 6.79 6.33
CA LEU A 4 -3.56 5.69 5.49
C LEU A 4 -4.93 6.00 4.86
N ALA A 5 -5.88 6.57 5.62
CA ALA A 5 -7.18 6.97 5.09
C ALA A 5 -7.12 8.13 4.08
N SER A 6 -6.19 9.08 4.27
CA SER A 6 -5.99 10.16 3.29
C SER A 6 -5.41 9.66 1.97
N TRP A 7 -4.68 8.54 2.03
CA TRP A 7 -4.03 7.91 0.89
C TRP A 7 -4.92 6.91 0.14
N SER A 8 -5.89 6.31 0.83
CA SER A 8 -6.72 5.23 0.30
C SER A 8 -8.17 5.40 0.73
N SER A 9 -9.06 5.41 -0.25
CA SER A 9 -10.51 5.36 -0.03
C SER A 9 -10.94 4.09 0.71
N VAL A 10 -10.22 2.98 0.50
CA VAL A 10 -10.46 1.70 1.18
C VAL A 10 -10.11 1.81 2.66
N PHE A 11 -8.92 2.32 2.99
CA PHE A 11 -8.55 2.57 4.40
C PHE A 11 -9.44 3.62 5.06
N SER A 12 -9.84 4.67 4.34
CA SER A 12 -10.82 5.63 4.85
C SER A 12 -12.13 4.92 5.20
N SER A 13 -12.60 4.01 4.36
CA SER A 13 -13.82 3.27 4.63
C SER A 13 -13.66 2.32 5.81
N MET A 14 -12.55 1.58 5.86
CA MET A 14 -12.22 0.65 6.97
C MET A 14 -12.06 1.34 8.32
N PHE A 15 -11.64 2.61 8.38
CA PHE A 15 -11.39 3.29 9.65
C PHE A 15 -12.54 4.18 10.13
N TYR A 16 -13.45 4.59 9.26
CA TYR A 16 -14.49 5.56 9.58
C TYR A 16 -15.92 5.05 9.38
N HIS A 17 -16.11 3.84 8.84
CA HIS A 17 -17.39 3.13 8.85
C HIS A 17 -17.40 1.97 9.85
N ASP A 18 -18.58 1.42 10.13
CA ASP A 18 -18.74 0.21 10.96
C ASP A 18 -18.27 -1.04 10.17
N THR A 19 -16.96 -1.19 10.04
CA THR A 19 -16.33 -2.41 9.49
C THR A 19 -15.69 -3.24 10.60
N VAL A 20 -15.35 -4.49 10.30
CA VAL A 20 -14.70 -5.39 11.26
C VAL A 20 -13.36 -4.79 11.71
N GLU A 21 -12.62 -4.17 10.80
CA GLU A 21 -11.33 -3.52 11.03
C GLU A 21 -11.45 -2.30 11.94
N ASN A 22 -12.54 -1.53 11.83
CA ASN A 22 -12.79 -0.42 12.75
C ASN A 22 -13.03 -0.93 14.17
N ASN A 23 -13.81 -2.01 14.29
CA ASN A 23 -14.19 -2.61 15.57
C ASN A 23 -13.08 -3.44 16.23
N SER A 24 -12.26 -4.12 15.44
CA SER A 24 -11.13 -4.95 15.89
C SER A 24 -9.84 -4.14 16.06
N CYS A 25 -9.74 -2.99 15.37
CA CYS A 25 -8.50 -2.23 15.20
C CYS A 25 -7.36 -3.02 14.52
N ILE A 26 -7.68 -4.12 13.81
CA ILE A 26 -6.75 -4.96 13.08
C ILE A 26 -7.13 -4.91 11.60
N VAL A 27 -6.15 -4.63 10.75
CA VAL A 27 -6.23 -4.83 9.30
C VAL A 27 -5.26 -5.94 8.96
N ASP A 28 -5.75 -6.96 8.25
CA ASP A 28 -4.95 -8.11 7.86
C ASP A 28 -4.63 -8.05 6.36
N PHE A 29 -3.42 -8.48 6.00
CA PHE A 29 -2.91 -8.47 4.63
C PHE A 29 -2.42 -9.87 4.25
N PRO A 30 -3.33 -10.84 4.11
CA PRO A 30 -2.96 -12.26 3.97
C PRO A 30 -2.19 -12.57 2.67
N ASP A 31 -2.37 -11.74 1.64
CA ASP A 31 -1.78 -11.92 0.31
C ASP A 31 -0.52 -11.07 0.08
N VAL A 32 0.02 -10.44 1.14
CA VAL A 32 1.17 -9.54 1.07
C VAL A 32 2.27 -10.04 1.99
N GLU A 33 3.47 -10.22 1.46
CA GLU A 33 4.63 -10.51 2.30
C GLU A 33 5.01 -9.31 3.18
N SER A 34 5.55 -9.59 4.38
CA SER A 34 5.93 -8.56 5.35
C SER A 34 6.83 -7.47 4.78
N LYS A 35 7.74 -7.83 3.87
CA LYS A 35 8.67 -6.89 3.22
C LYS A 35 7.96 -5.93 2.25
N GLY A 36 6.97 -6.45 1.51
CA GLY A 36 6.10 -5.64 0.66
C GLY A 36 5.28 -4.64 1.48
N LEU A 37 4.70 -5.11 2.60
CA LEU A 37 3.95 -4.26 3.53
C LEU A 37 4.83 -3.19 4.19
N GLU A 38 6.04 -3.55 4.61
CA GLU A 38 7.01 -2.61 5.20
C GLU A 38 7.37 -1.48 4.23
N SER A 39 7.71 -1.85 2.99
CA SER A 39 8.07 -0.88 1.93
C SER A 39 6.88 0.01 1.54
N PHE A 40 5.67 -0.58 1.49
CA PHE A 40 4.43 0.18 1.29
C PHE A 40 4.23 1.22 2.39
N LEU A 41 4.39 0.83 3.66
CA LEU A 41 4.22 1.74 4.79
C LEU A 41 5.29 2.82 4.81
N GLU A 42 6.56 2.47 4.59
CA GLU A 42 7.65 3.43 4.50
C GLU A 42 7.29 4.51 3.48
N PHE A 43 6.91 4.11 2.26
CA PHE A 43 6.50 5.05 1.24
C PHE A 43 5.30 5.93 1.63
N VAL A 44 4.26 5.35 2.21
CA VAL A 44 3.07 6.12 2.65
C VAL A 44 3.44 7.22 3.65
N TYR A 45 4.44 6.98 4.49
CA TYR A 45 4.85 7.93 5.53
C TYR A 45 6.00 8.87 5.12
N THR A 46 6.87 8.48 4.19
CA THR A 46 8.04 9.27 3.78
C THR A 46 7.90 9.88 2.38
N GLY A 47 7.10 9.28 1.51
CA GLY A 47 7.03 9.60 0.08
C GLY A 47 8.22 9.07 -0.73
N GLU A 48 9.11 8.28 -0.12
CA GLU A 48 10.32 7.74 -0.75
C GLU A 48 10.24 6.20 -0.82
N ILE A 49 10.82 5.63 -1.89
CA ILE A 49 10.99 4.18 -2.04
C ILE A 49 12.50 3.93 -2.03
N GLY A 50 12.97 3.12 -1.09
CA GLY A 50 14.35 2.67 -1.02
C GLY A 50 14.72 1.68 -2.13
N GLU A 51 15.83 0.95 -1.97
CA GLU A 51 16.12 -0.18 -2.85
C GLU A 51 15.11 -1.31 -2.59
N VAL A 52 14.23 -1.55 -3.56
CA VAL A 52 13.26 -2.65 -3.54
C VAL A 52 13.59 -3.64 -4.65
N ASP A 53 13.46 -4.93 -4.34
CA ASP A 53 13.57 -5.99 -5.34
C ASP A 53 12.26 -6.14 -6.14
N GLU A 54 12.29 -6.99 -7.18
CA GLU A 54 11.16 -7.22 -8.07
C GLU A 54 9.92 -7.73 -7.32
N GLU A 55 10.09 -8.65 -6.37
CA GLU A 55 9.00 -9.23 -5.58
C GLU A 55 8.33 -8.18 -4.69
N THR A 56 9.14 -7.36 -4.02
CA THR A 56 8.66 -6.24 -3.21
C THR A 56 7.92 -5.22 -4.08
N ALA A 57 8.46 -4.91 -5.27
CA ALA A 57 7.83 -3.98 -6.20
C ALA A 57 6.48 -4.49 -6.74
N LEU A 58 6.38 -5.79 -7.03
CA LEU A 58 5.12 -6.45 -7.42
C LEU A 58 4.11 -6.42 -6.27
N SER A 59 4.55 -6.70 -5.05
CA SER A 59 3.71 -6.64 -3.85
C SER A 59 3.17 -5.23 -3.61
N MET A 60 4.02 -4.21 -3.74
CA MET A 60 3.62 -2.80 -3.64
C MET A 60 2.62 -2.41 -4.74
N LEU A 61 2.80 -2.90 -5.97
CA LEU A 61 1.84 -2.67 -7.05
C LEU A 61 0.48 -3.31 -6.74
N PHE A 62 0.48 -4.56 -6.30
CA PHE A 62 -0.74 -5.28 -5.90
C PHE A 62 -1.49 -4.51 -4.81
N MET A 63 -0.80 -4.09 -3.76
CA MET A 63 -1.39 -3.27 -2.69
C MET A 63 -1.89 -1.92 -3.19
N SER A 64 -1.18 -1.28 -4.13
CA SER A 64 -1.62 -0.01 -4.70
C SER A 64 -2.97 -0.10 -5.39
N ASP A 65 -3.20 -1.22 -6.09
CA ASP A 65 -4.43 -1.51 -6.81
C ASP A 65 -5.55 -1.88 -5.83
N GLU A 66 -5.28 -2.83 -4.92
CA GLU A 66 -6.24 -3.35 -3.94
C GLU A 66 -6.77 -2.24 -3.03
N TYR A 67 -5.87 -1.40 -2.50
CA TYR A 67 -6.24 -0.29 -1.63
C TYR A 67 -6.54 1.02 -2.37
N GLN A 68 -6.62 1.00 -3.71
CA GLN A 68 -6.93 2.17 -4.55
C GLN A 68 -6.08 3.40 -4.23
N ALA A 69 -4.81 3.18 -3.88
CA ALA A 69 -3.86 4.24 -3.58
C ALA A 69 -3.27 4.78 -4.89
N ARG A 70 -4.02 5.63 -5.61
CA ARG A 70 -3.65 6.11 -6.96
C ARG A 70 -2.23 6.68 -7.07
N SER A 71 -1.80 7.43 -6.07
CA SER A 71 -0.44 8.00 -5.99
C SER A 71 0.65 6.92 -5.93
N LEU A 72 0.36 5.80 -5.26
CA LEU A 72 1.23 4.63 -5.22
C LEU A 72 1.18 3.87 -6.56
N THR A 73 0.01 3.68 -7.15
CA THR A 73 -0.14 2.96 -8.44
C THR A 73 0.66 3.61 -9.56
N GLU A 74 0.63 4.94 -9.66
CA GLU A 74 1.41 5.68 -10.66
C GLU A 74 2.93 5.54 -10.46
N MET A 75 3.39 5.50 -9.20
CA MET A 75 4.82 5.43 -8.90
C MET A 75 5.36 3.99 -8.97
N SER A 76 4.65 3.01 -8.43
CA SER A 76 4.97 1.58 -8.56
C SER A 76 4.97 1.15 -10.04
N SER A 77 4.01 1.63 -10.83
CA SER A 77 3.99 1.38 -12.28
C SER A 77 5.21 1.98 -12.98
N LYS A 78 5.60 3.22 -12.63
CA LYS A 78 6.82 3.85 -13.18
C LYS A 78 8.08 3.07 -12.81
N PHE A 79 8.20 2.64 -11.56
CA PHE A 79 9.34 1.86 -11.08
C PHE A 79 9.43 0.51 -11.82
N LEU A 80 8.35 -0.26 -11.86
CA LEU A 80 8.31 -1.55 -12.57
C LEU A 80 8.58 -1.39 -14.07
N THR A 81 8.06 -0.34 -14.70
CA THR A 81 8.38 -0.04 -16.11
C THR A 81 9.86 0.30 -16.30
N SER A 82 10.50 0.95 -15.31
CA SER A 82 11.93 1.26 -15.35
C SER A 82 12.83 0.04 -15.08
N VAL A 83 12.35 -0.95 -14.34
CA VAL A 83 13.08 -2.20 -14.04
C VAL A 83 12.94 -3.23 -15.17
N LEU A 84 11.81 -3.22 -15.87
CA LEU A 84 11.50 -4.13 -16.99
C LEU A 84 11.90 -3.58 -18.38
N SER A 85 12.40 -2.34 -18.47
CA SER A 85 12.90 -1.70 -19.69
C SER A 85 14.39 -1.95 -19.91
#